data_AF-A0A6A6HWV1-F1
#
_entry.id   AF-A0A6A6HWV1-F1
#
_cell.length_a   1.000
_cell.length_b   1.000
_cell.length_c   1.000
_cell.angle_alpha   90.00
_cell.angle_beta   90.00
_cell.angle_gamma   90.00
#
_symmetry.space_group_name_H-M   'P 1'
#
loop_
_entity.id
_entity.type
_entity.pdbx_description
1 polymer ?
#
loop_
_entity_poly.entity_id
_entity_poly.type
_entity_poly.pdbx_seq_one_letter_code
_entity_poly.pdbx_strand_id
1 'polypeptide(L)'
;MTLFPNLLPVLRFRDKAQAKTGSPPPPVPRKHHMTPRKLERYLDTARRIEEPKSRGDGLWICSCEYENTVTHYEGFFPFKYLQCGSCKKQLCEVYRDSTEIFTPLHPRALANLIWVGKPDLAPYFQVCTGCGLSHRAEVRGDRVEFDDMLCPCGEVSSSKWKRFHIGDAKRYRKDPFGSSAKLYMKRVEKRVEESVAISKDRSNPTQPKDKEAAQRVRKHRANQRPTRPPARRPGAPPTDSVLGNRPLRPYISFEPPPLGRYTSA
;
A
#
# COMPACT_ATOMS: atom_id res chain seq x y z
N MET A 1 -46.36 -13.38 -30.75
CA MET A 1 -45.67 -12.23 -31.35
C MET A 1 -46.10 -10.98 -30.59
N THR A 2 -45.31 -10.54 -29.61
CA THR A 2 -45.53 -9.31 -28.87
C THR A 2 -44.17 -8.65 -28.69
N LEU A 3 -43.95 -7.58 -29.46
CA LEU A 3 -42.74 -6.77 -29.47
C LEU A 3 -42.84 -5.74 -28.35
N PHE A 4 -41.92 -5.78 -27.39
CA PHE A 4 -41.66 -4.68 -26.46
C PHE A 4 -40.58 -3.77 -27.07
N PRO A 5 -40.82 -2.46 -27.26
CA PRO A 5 -39.76 -1.55 -27.64
C PRO A 5 -38.97 -1.11 -26.41
N ASN A 6 -37.65 -1.29 -26.49
CA ASN A 6 -36.66 -0.72 -25.59
C ASN A 6 -36.75 0.82 -25.60
N LEU A 7 -37.09 1.40 -24.45
CA LEU A 7 -36.86 2.82 -24.15
C LEU A 7 -35.69 2.91 -23.17
N LEU A 8 -34.49 3.13 -23.69
CA LEU A 8 -33.38 3.66 -22.89
C LEU A 8 -33.45 5.19 -22.91
N PRO A 9 -33.35 5.88 -21.75
CA PRO A 9 -33.31 7.33 -21.73
C PRO A 9 -31.95 7.84 -22.23
N VAL A 10 -32.03 8.71 -23.23
CA VAL A 10 -30.93 9.53 -23.76
C VAL A 10 -30.43 10.48 -22.66
N LEU A 11 -29.23 10.23 -22.15
CA LEU A 11 -28.50 11.19 -21.31
C LEU A 11 -28.06 12.37 -22.18
N ARG A 12 -28.84 13.47 -22.13
CA ARG A 12 -28.40 14.76 -22.71
C ARG A 12 -27.39 15.40 -21.77
N PHE A 13 -26.12 15.39 -22.18
CA PHE A 13 -25.11 16.27 -21.60
C PHE A 13 -25.43 17.71 -21.99
N ARG A 14 -25.74 18.53 -20.99
CA ARG A 14 -26.00 19.96 -21.14
C ARG A 14 -24.69 20.67 -20.87
N ASP A 15 -23.99 21.07 -21.93
CA ASP A 15 -22.81 21.93 -21.84
C ASP A 15 -23.26 23.31 -21.35
N LYS A 16 -23.14 23.53 -20.03
CA LYS A 16 -23.24 24.87 -19.45
C LYS A 16 -21.84 25.46 -19.39
N ALA A 17 -21.62 26.46 -20.24
CA ALA A 17 -20.51 27.39 -20.15
C ALA A 17 -20.41 27.94 -18.71
N GLN A 18 -19.30 27.65 -18.04
CA GLN A 18 -19.01 28.16 -16.71
C GLN A 18 -18.53 29.61 -16.83
N ALA A 19 -19.41 30.55 -16.48
CA ALA A 19 -19.01 31.89 -16.09
C ALA A 19 -18.11 31.79 -14.85
N LYS A 20 -16.98 32.48 -14.89
CA LYS A 20 -16.03 32.64 -13.77
C LYS A 20 -16.70 33.42 -12.64
N THR A 21 -17.52 32.77 -11.84
CA THR A 21 -17.93 33.28 -10.52
C THR A 21 -16.87 32.86 -9.52
N GLY A 22 -16.26 33.84 -8.85
CA GLY A 22 -15.25 33.61 -7.82
C GLY A 22 -15.76 32.59 -6.80
N SER A 23 -15.10 31.44 -6.74
CA SER A 23 -15.43 30.38 -5.80
C SER A 23 -15.36 30.95 -4.38
N PRO A 24 -16.40 30.80 -3.55
CA PRO A 24 -16.30 31.17 -2.14
C PRO A 24 -15.11 30.41 -1.52
N PRO A 25 -14.36 31.04 -0.60
CA PRO A 25 -13.26 30.37 0.08
C PRO A 25 -13.77 29.06 0.70
N PRO A 26 -13.00 27.96 0.62
CA PRO A 26 -13.42 26.70 1.19
C PRO A 26 -13.78 26.91 2.67
N PRO A 27 -14.88 26.32 3.15
CA PRO A 27 -15.27 26.47 4.55
C PRO A 27 -14.10 26.06 5.44
N VAL A 28 -13.72 26.96 6.35
CA VAL A 28 -12.66 26.69 7.33
C VAL A 28 -13.03 25.41 8.06
N PRO A 29 -12.15 24.39 8.13
CA PRO A 29 -12.44 23.13 8.80
C PRO A 29 -12.84 23.45 10.23
N ARG A 30 -14.11 23.15 10.57
CA ARG A 30 -14.61 23.31 11.92
C ARG A 30 -13.77 22.37 12.78
N LYS A 31 -13.02 22.93 13.73
CA LYS A 31 -12.33 22.14 14.76
C LYS A 31 -13.40 21.40 15.55
N HIS A 32 -13.73 20.18 15.13
CA HIS A 32 -14.66 19.33 15.83
C HIS A 32 -13.96 18.85 17.10
N HIS A 33 -14.18 19.57 18.19
CA HIS A 33 -13.74 19.15 19.51
C HIS A 33 -14.45 17.84 19.84
N MET A 34 -13.67 16.75 19.90
CA MET A 34 -14.11 15.48 20.44
C MET A 34 -14.60 15.74 21.87
N THR A 35 -15.87 15.45 22.16
CA THR A 35 -16.42 15.75 23.49
C THR A 35 -15.67 14.93 24.54
N PRO A 36 -15.47 15.44 25.77
CA PRO A 36 -14.77 14.70 26.83
C PRO A 36 -15.32 13.28 27.04
N ARG A 37 -16.65 13.11 27.00
CA ARG A 37 -17.31 11.79 27.08
C ARG A 37 -16.96 10.85 25.94
N LYS A 38 -16.81 11.36 24.71
CA LYS A 38 -16.43 10.55 23.54
C LYS A 38 -14.97 10.14 23.64
N LEU A 39 -14.09 11.03 24.09
CA LEU A 39 -12.69 10.73 24.36
C LEU A 39 -12.53 9.68 25.47
N GLU A 40 -13.30 9.77 26.54
CA GLU A 40 -13.22 8.82 27.67
C GLU A 40 -13.62 7.40 27.26
N ARG A 41 -14.75 7.22 26.54
CA ARG A 41 -15.14 5.91 25.98
C ARG A 41 -14.09 5.33 25.05
N TYR A 42 -13.45 6.19 24.27
CA TYR A 42 -12.41 5.80 23.33
C TYR A 42 -11.16 5.28 24.06
N LEU A 43 -10.73 5.99 25.11
CA LEU A 43 -9.59 5.57 25.94
C LEU A 43 -9.87 4.32 26.78
N ASP A 44 -11.12 4.12 27.23
CA ASP A 44 -11.52 2.89 27.95
C ASP A 44 -11.53 1.68 27.00
N THR A 45 -12.06 1.84 25.78
CA THR A 45 -12.04 0.79 24.74
C THR A 45 -10.60 0.41 24.38
N ALA A 46 -9.69 1.38 24.28
CA ALA A 46 -8.28 1.13 24.02
C ALA A 46 -7.57 0.39 25.17
N ARG A 47 -8.04 0.54 26.41
CA ARG A 47 -7.47 -0.13 27.59
C ARG A 47 -7.94 -1.57 27.75
N ARG A 48 -9.18 -1.91 27.36
CA ARG A 48 -9.76 -3.28 27.47
C ARG A 48 -9.32 -4.24 26.35
N ILE A 49 -8.17 -3.97 25.76
CA ILE A 49 -7.59 -4.70 24.63
C ILE A 49 -6.96 -6.03 25.14
N GLU A 50 -7.74 -6.91 25.79
CA GLU A 50 -7.27 -8.27 26.10
C GLU A 50 -7.11 -9.11 24.81
N GLU A 51 -6.18 -10.07 24.83
CA GLU A 51 -5.90 -10.98 23.71
C GLU A 51 -6.82 -12.21 23.75
N PRO A 52 -7.81 -12.34 22.85
CA PRO A 52 -8.53 -13.59 22.73
C PRO A 52 -7.60 -14.69 22.19
N LYS A 53 -7.60 -15.86 22.83
CA LYS A 53 -6.93 -17.12 22.42
C LYS A 53 -7.46 -17.71 21.08
N SER A 54 -8.15 -16.93 20.27
CA SER A 54 -8.74 -17.35 18.99
C SER A 54 -7.71 -17.33 17.86
N ARG A 55 -7.86 -18.22 16.87
CA ARG A 55 -7.02 -18.37 15.66
C ARG A 55 -6.93 -17.12 14.74
N GLY A 56 -7.44 -15.97 15.17
CA GLY A 56 -7.62 -14.77 14.37
C GLY A 56 -8.79 -14.86 13.40
N ASP A 57 -9.16 -13.69 12.87
CA ASP A 57 -10.22 -13.51 11.89
C ASP A 57 -9.70 -13.42 10.46
N GLY A 58 -8.44 -13.06 10.31
CA GLY A 58 -7.73 -13.04 9.04
C GLY A 58 -6.23 -13.10 9.24
N LEU A 59 -5.50 -12.96 8.13
CA LEU A 59 -4.06 -12.76 8.13
C LEU A 59 -3.71 -11.67 7.13
N TRP A 60 -2.59 -10.97 7.34
CA TRP A 60 -1.96 -10.12 6.34
C TRP A 60 -0.45 -10.40 6.27
N ILE A 61 0.11 -10.51 5.07
CA ILE A 61 1.52 -10.81 4.87
C ILE A 61 2.30 -9.50 4.74
N CYS A 62 3.32 -9.29 5.57
CA CYS A 62 4.19 -8.11 5.49
C CYS A 62 5.14 -8.16 4.27
N SER A 63 5.83 -7.06 3.99
CA SER A 63 6.93 -7.00 3.02
C SER A 63 8.12 -7.89 3.43
N CYS A 64 8.31 -8.15 4.73
CA CYS A 64 9.33 -9.08 5.24
C CYS A 64 8.82 -10.52 5.28
N GLU A 65 7.73 -10.81 4.58
CA GLU A 65 7.11 -12.15 4.44
C GLU A 65 6.54 -12.74 5.73
N TYR A 66 6.63 -12.03 6.85
CA TYR A 66 5.96 -12.41 8.09
C TYR A 66 4.43 -12.36 7.94
N GLU A 67 3.78 -13.46 8.31
CA GLU A 67 2.33 -13.60 8.38
C GLU A 67 1.82 -12.98 9.69
N ASN A 68 0.96 -11.97 9.58
CA ASN A 68 0.38 -11.30 10.74
C ASN A 68 -1.07 -11.70 10.86
N THR A 69 -1.39 -12.43 11.92
CA THR A 69 -2.77 -12.72 12.30
C THR A 69 -3.51 -11.42 12.64
N VAL A 70 -4.73 -11.30 12.17
CA VAL A 70 -5.59 -10.14 12.41
C VAL A 70 -6.84 -10.61 13.13
N THR A 71 -7.24 -9.88 14.17
CA THR A 71 -8.47 -10.13 14.93
C THR A 71 -9.37 -8.92 14.81
N HIS A 72 -10.63 -9.15 14.44
CA HIS A 72 -11.66 -8.14 14.33
C HIS A 72 -12.33 -7.94 15.69
N TYR A 73 -12.17 -6.74 16.25
CA TYR A 73 -12.82 -6.30 17.47
C TYR A 73 -14.05 -5.45 17.17
N GLU A 74 -15.05 -5.57 18.04
CA GLU A 74 -16.17 -4.64 18.07
C GLU A 74 -15.72 -3.28 18.62
N GLY A 75 -16.35 -2.20 18.13
CA GLY A 75 -16.06 -0.83 18.55
C GLY A 75 -15.18 -0.02 17.59
N PHE A 76 -14.52 1.01 18.15
CA PHE A 76 -13.82 2.06 17.39
C PHE A 76 -12.52 1.60 16.72
N PHE A 77 -11.88 0.56 17.25
CA PHE A 77 -10.57 0.09 16.79
C PHE A 77 -10.66 -1.33 16.26
N PRO A 78 -11.19 -1.54 15.04
CA PRO A 78 -11.59 -2.86 14.56
C PRO A 78 -10.44 -3.87 14.52
N PHE A 79 -9.20 -3.44 14.39
CA PHE A 79 -8.04 -4.34 14.29
C PHE A 79 -6.88 -3.92 15.22
N LYS A 80 -7.15 -3.05 16.20
CA LYS A 80 -6.12 -2.47 17.07
C LYS A 80 -4.95 -1.92 16.21
N TYR A 81 -3.70 -2.23 16.56
CA TYR A 81 -2.50 -1.81 15.85
C TYR A 81 -2.15 -2.78 14.72
N LEU A 82 -2.14 -2.29 13.48
CA LEU A 82 -1.76 -3.05 12.29
C LEU A 82 -0.27 -2.85 11.98
N GLN A 83 0.58 -3.41 12.84
CA GLN A 83 2.04 -3.43 12.68
C GLN A 83 2.55 -4.85 12.49
N CYS A 84 3.59 -5.00 11.67
CA CYS A 84 4.21 -6.30 11.46
C CYS A 84 4.86 -6.80 12.76
N GLY A 85 4.51 -8.01 13.19
CA GLY A 85 5.09 -8.64 14.38
C GLY A 85 6.61 -8.79 14.31
N SER A 86 7.15 -9.03 13.11
CA SER A 86 8.59 -9.17 12.85
C SER A 86 9.30 -7.82 12.68
N CYS A 87 9.08 -7.10 11.56
CA CYS A 87 9.86 -5.92 11.24
C CYS A 87 9.27 -4.58 11.75
N LYS A 88 8.17 -4.63 12.52
CA LYS A 88 7.45 -3.47 13.10
C LYS A 88 6.96 -2.41 12.11
N LYS A 89 7.05 -2.68 10.80
CA LYS A 89 6.49 -1.81 9.77
C LYS A 89 4.97 -1.85 9.81
N GLN A 90 4.34 -0.71 9.64
CA GLN A 90 2.89 -0.61 9.55
C GLN A 90 2.39 -1.23 8.24
N LEU A 91 1.10 -1.60 8.22
CA LEU A 91 0.39 -1.99 7.01
C LEU A 91 0.56 -0.90 5.93
N CYS A 92 1.30 -1.22 4.87
CA CYS A 92 1.68 -0.26 3.83
C CYS A 92 0.99 -0.51 2.50
N GLU A 93 1.04 0.51 1.64
CA GLU A 93 0.25 0.60 0.41
C GLU A 93 0.56 -0.49 -0.63
N VAL A 94 1.81 -0.94 -0.66
CA VAL A 94 2.32 -1.90 -1.63
C VAL A 94 1.79 -3.32 -1.37
N TYR A 95 1.54 -3.64 -0.09
CA TYR A 95 1.18 -5.00 0.35
C TYR A 95 -0.25 -5.09 0.90
N ARG A 96 -1.13 -4.20 0.42
CA ARG A 96 -2.53 -4.07 0.78
C ARG A 96 -3.42 -5.26 0.41
N ASP A 97 -2.98 -6.11 -0.50
CA ASP A 97 -3.79 -7.20 -1.09
C ASP A 97 -3.95 -8.42 -0.17
N SER A 98 -3.63 -8.27 1.11
CA SER A 98 -3.16 -9.38 1.92
C SER A 98 -4.22 -10.04 2.80
N THR A 99 -5.52 -9.74 2.70
CA THR A 99 -6.52 -10.44 3.52
C THR A 99 -7.89 -10.56 2.84
N GLU A 100 -8.67 -11.59 3.19
CA GLU A 100 -10.11 -11.66 2.83
C GLU A 100 -10.98 -10.77 3.75
N ILE A 101 -10.43 -10.32 4.89
CA ILE A 101 -11.17 -9.58 5.93
C ILE A 101 -11.13 -8.07 5.78
N PHE A 102 -10.20 -7.54 4.99
CA PHE A 102 -10.22 -6.14 4.63
C PHE A 102 -9.72 -5.89 3.22
N THR A 103 -10.49 -5.11 2.48
CA THR A 103 -10.23 -4.76 1.09
C THR A 103 -9.90 -3.27 1.00
N PRO A 104 -8.81 -2.88 0.33
CA PRO A 104 -8.45 -1.46 0.17
C PRO A 104 -9.55 -0.68 -0.54
N LEU A 105 -9.89 0.50 -0.01
CA LEU A 105 -10.81 1.42 -0.66
C LEU A 105 -10.02 2.40 -1.53
N HIS A 106 -10.41 2.48 -2.79
CA HIS A 106 -9.90 3.53 -3.68
C HIS A 106 -10.54 4.88 -3.31
N PRO A 107 -9.79 6.01 -3.32
CA PRO A 107 -10.33 7.36 -3.07
C PRO A 107 -11.63 7.67 -3.82
N ARG A 108 -11.74 7.23 -5.07
CA ARG A 108 -12.94 7.41 -5.92
C ARG A 108 -14.17 6.66 -5.42
N ALA A 109 -13.99 5.51 -4.75
CA ALA A 109 -15.11 4.74 -4.20
C ALA A 109 -15.75 5.47 -3.01
N LEU A 110 -14.98 6.29 -2.30
CA LEU A 110 -15.43 6.98 -1.09
C LEU A 110 -16.42 8.12 -1.38
N ALA A 111 -16.31 8.77 -2.53
CA ALA A 111 -17.16 9.92 -2.88
C ALA A 111 -18.66 9.56 -2.99
N ASN A 112 -18.98 8.29 -3.22
CA ASN A 112 -20.34 7.81 -3.48
C ASN A 112 -20.78 6.72 -2.48
N LEU A 113 -20.10 6.60 -1.34
CA LEU A 113 -20.45 5.61 -0.32
C LEU A 113 -21.71 6.07 0.43
N ILE A 114 -22.86 5.66 -0.09
CA ILE A 114 -24.15 5.79 0.60
C ILE A 114 -24.31 4.58 1.50
N TRP A 115 -24.56 4.83 2.78
CA TRP A 115 -24.83 3.80 3.75
C TRP A 115 -26.32 3.46 3.79
N VAL A 116 -26.64 2.23 3.38
CA VAL A 116 -28.03 1.73 3.29
C VAL A 116 -28.28 0.63 4.35
N GLY A 117 -27.40 0.50 5.35
CA GLY A 117 -27.38 -0.64 6.28
C GLY A 117 -27.85 -0.33 7.69
N LYS A 118 -28.32 -1.37 8.40
CA LYS A 118 -28.46 -1.41 9.87
C LYS A 118 -27.26 -2.12 10.51
N PRO A 119 -26.21 -1.38 10.76
CA PRO A 119 -25.46 -1.45 12.01
C PRO A 119 -25.07 -0.04 12.51
N ASP A 120 -24.96 0.09 13.83
CA ASP A 120 -24.42 1.27 14.50
C ASP A 120 -22.94 1.56 14.12
N LEU A 121 -22.30 0.61 13.42
CA LEU A 121 -20.88 0.62 13.07
C LEU A 121 -20.70 0.38 11.56
N ALA A 122 -20.08 1.35 10.87
CA ALA A 122 -19.70 1.21 9.47
C ALA A 122 -18.72 0.03 9.25
N PRO A 123 -18.85 -0.77 8.17
CA PRO A 123 -17.92 -1.82 7.78
C PRO A 123 -16.71 -1.23 7.07
N TYR A 124 -16.25 -0.08 7.54
CA TYR A 124 -15.13 0.64 6.95
C TYR A 124 -14.22 1.13 8.05
N PHE A 125 -12.92 1.16 7.77
CA PHE A 125 -11.94 1.68 8.70
C PHE A 125 -10.79 2.34 7.95
N GLN A 126 -9.98 3.07 8.68
CA GLN A 126 -8.72 3.62 8.21
C GLN A 126 -7.59 3.36 9.19
N VAL A 127 -6.35 3.50 8.73
CA VAL A 127 -5.17 3.22 9.55
C VAL A 127 -4.34 4.48 9.70
N CYS A 128 -4.04 4.83 10.96
CA CYS A 128 -3.18 5.94 11.31
C CYS A 128 -1.75 5.72 10.77
N THR A 129 -1.22 6.69 10.05
CA THR A 129 0.13 6.61 9.45
C THR A 129 1.26 6.78 10.47
N GLY A 130 0.99 7.34 11.64
CA GLY A 130 1.99 7.57 12.69
C GLY A 130 2.19 6.35 13.58
N CYS A 131 1.11 5.70 14.02
CA CYS A 131 1.19 4.55 14.94
C CYS A 131 0.59 3.24 14.40
N GLY A 132 -0.11 3.23 13.26
CA GLY A 132 -0.73 2.02 12.71
C GLY A 132 -2.02 1.59 13.42
N LEU A 133 -2.57 2.39 14.33
CA LEU A 133 -3.86 2.11 14.95
C LEU A 133 -4.98 2.20 13.90
N SER A 134 -5.88 1.21 13.91
CA SER A 134 -7.05 1.17 13.04
C SER A 134 -8.22 1.94 13.64
N HIS A 135 -8.90 2.75 12.85
CA HIS A 135 -10.02 3.60 13.24
C HIS A 135 -11.23 3.28 12.38
N ARG A 136 -12.33 2.87 13.00
CA ARG A 136 -13.59 2.67 12.28
C ARG A 136 -14.12 4.01 11.76
N ALA A 137 -14.71 3.99 10.57
CA ALA A 137 -15.41 5.14 10.02
C ALA A 137 -16.66 5.47 10.86
N GLU A 138 -17.00 6.75 10.93
CA GLU A 138 -18.24 7.20 11.56
C GLU A 138 -19.37 7.22 10.53
N VAL A 139 -20.58 6.86 10.95
CA VAL A 139 -21.78 7.03 10.13
C VAL A 139 -22.49 8.30 10.60
N ARG A 140 -22.70 9.26 9.69
CA ARG A 140 -23.46 10.49 9.95
C ARG A 140 -24.59 10.60 8.93
N GLY A 141 -25.81 10.35 9.37
CA GLY A 141 -26.96 10.21 8.47
C GLY A 141 -26.75 9.01 7.55
N ASP A 142 -26.74 9.25 6.24
CA ASP A 142 -26.52 8.26 5.18
C ASP A 142 -25.07 8.21 4.67
N ARG A 143 -24.15 8.99 5.29
CA ARG A 143 -22.76 9.11 4.84
C ARG A 143 -21.78 8.45 5.79
N VAL A 144 -20.73 7.88 5.19
CA VAL A 144 -19.57 7.34 5.89
C VAL A 144 -18.47 8.40 5.92
N GLU A 145 -18.07 8.82 7.12
CA GLU A 145 -17.05 9.85 7.33
C GLU A 145 -15.75 9.27 7.92
N PHE A 146 -14.63 9.79 7.44
CA PHE A 146 -13.28 9.39 7.85
C PHE A 146 -12.46 10.57 8.39
N ASP A 147 -12.98 11.79 8.29
CA ASP A 147 -12.21 13.00 8.52
C ASP A 147 -12.34 13.47 9.99
N ASP A 148 -11.45 14.36 10.41
CA ASP A 148 -11.38 14.95 11.77
C ASP A 148 -11.26 13.96 12.94
N MET A 149 -10.82 12.72 12.71
CA MET A 149 -10.50 11.78 13.77
C MET A 149 -9.12 12.05 14.38
N LEU A 150 -9.06 12.20 15.70
CA LEU A 150 -7.81 12.34 16.43
C LEU A 150 -7.31 10.97 16.91
N CYS A 151 -6.14 10.55 16.44
CA CYS A 151 -5.44 9.37 16.95
C CYS A 151 -4.96 9.59 18.39
N PRO A 152 -4.97 8.56 19.27
CA PRO A 152 -4.29 8.63 20.56
C PRO A 152 -2.80 9.00 20.47
N CYS A 153 -2.14 8.76 19.33
CA CYS A 153 -0.76 9.18 19.11
C CYS A 153 -0.60 10.68 18.76
N GLY A 154 -1.71 11.44 18.72
CA GLY A 154 -1.73 12.88 18.40
C GLY A 154 -1.91 13.21 16.93
N GLU A 155 -1.87 12.23 16.02
CA GLU A 155 -2.08 12.48 14.59
C GLU A 155 -3.56 12.63 14.25
N VAL A 156 -3.89 13.63 13.43
CA VAL A 156 -5.25 13.84 12.90
C VAL A 156 -5.41 13.10 11.59
N SER A 157 -6.56 12.46 11.40
CA SER A 157 -6.88 11.76 10.16
C SER A 157 -6.74 12.66 8.95
N SER A 158 -6.11 12.13 7.91
CA SER A 158 -5.91 12.83 6.65
C SER A 158 -6.16 11.90 5.46
N SER A 159 -6.18 12.44 4.25
CA SER A 159 -6.25 11.65 3.02
C SER A 159 -5.07 10.69 2.82
N LYS A 160 -3.99 10.83 3.60
CA LYS A 160 -2.83 9.91 3.58
C LYS A 160 -3.13 8.59 4.30
N TRP A 161 -4.05 8.63 5.27
CA TRP A 161 -4.45 7.43 6.02
C TRP A 161 -5.11 6.43 5.07
N LYS A 162 -4.73 5.17 5.22
CA LYS A 162 -5.19 4.11 4.31
C LYS A 162 -6.57 3.65 4.73
N ARG A 163 -7.50 3.63 3.79
CA ARG A 163 -8.92 3.30 4.01
C ARG A 163 -9.23 1.91 3.46
N PHE A 164 -10.08 1.18 4.16
CA PHE A 164 -10.39 -0.22 3.88
C PHE A 164 -11.86 -0.52 4.20
N HIS A 165 -12.44 -1.44 3.45
CA HIS A 165 -13.70 -2.11 3.75
C HIS A 165 -13.42 -3.36 4.59
N ILE A 166 -14.25 -3.63 5.59
CA ILE A 166 -14.21 -4.82 6.45
C ILE A 166 -15.07 -5.90 5.79
N GLY A 167 -14.42 -6.93 5.27
CA GLY A 167 -15.05 -8.12 4.70
C GLY A 167 -15.52 -9.12 5.76
N ASP A 168 -15.97 -10.29 5.28
CA ASP A 168 -16.45 -11.38 6.14
C ASP A 168 -15.31 -12.33 6.52
N ALA A 169 -15.11 -12.53 7.82
CA ALA A 169 -14.12 -13.46 8.38
C ALA A 169 -14.50 -14.94 8.22
N LYS A 170 -15.75 -15.27 7.86
CA LYS A 170 -16.21 -16.67 7.78
C LYS A 170 -15.37 -17.53 6.85
N ARG A 171 -14.94 -17.00 5.71
CA ARG A 171 -14.12 -17.75 4.74
C ARG A 171 -12.76 -18.11 5.32
N TYR A 172 -12.08 -17.14 5.91
CA TYR A 172 -10.81 -17.36 6.60
C TYR A 172 -10.95 -18.36 7.76
N ARG A 173 -11.96 -18.19 8.62
CA ARG A 173 -12.20 -19.09 9.76
C ARG A 173 -12.48 -20.54 9.33
N LYS A 174 -13.09 -20.75 8.16
CA LYS A 174 -13.36 -22.08 7.60
C LYS A 174 -12.08 -22.78 7.14
N ASP A 175 -11.18 -22.05 6.48
CA ASP A 175 -9.92 -22.60 5.97
C ASP A 175 -8.78 -21.54 6.02
N PRO A 176 -8.10 -21.41 7.18
CA PRO A 176 -7.01 -20.45 7.34
C PRO A 176 -5.81 -20.77 6.44
N PHE A 177 -5.50 -22.06 6.27
CA PHE A 177 -4.36 -22.50 5.48
C PHE A 177 -4.57 -22.26 3.99
N GLY A 178 -5.74 -22.62 3.45
CA GLY A 178 -6.09 -22.31 2.07
C GLY A 178 -6.15 -20.82 1.79
N SER A 179 -6.62 -20.02 2.77
CA SER A 179 -6.59 -18.56 2.69
C SER A 179 -5.16 -18.02 2.63
N SER A 180 -4.24 -18.53 3.46
CA SER A 180 -2.83 -18.14 3.42
C SER A 180 -2.19 -18.49 2.09
N ALA A 181 -2.36 -19.74 1.64
CA ALA A 181 -1.82 -20.21 0.36
C ALA A 181 -2.32 -19.35 -0.82
N LYS A 182 -3.61 -19.03 -0.86
CA LYS A 182 -4.20 -18.16 -1.88
C LYS A 182 -3.61 -16.75 -1.87
N LEU A 183 -3.39 -16.17 -0.70
CA LEU A 183 -2.78 -14.85 -0.55
C LEU A 183 -1.31 -14.85 -0.99
N TYR A 184 -0.58 -15.92 -0.67
CA TYR A 184 0.78 -16.13 -1.14
C TYR A 184 0.82 -16.22 -2.68
N MET A 185 -0.02 -17.05 -3.28
CA MET A 185 -0.10 -17.21 -4.75
C MET A 185 -0.44 -15.89 -5.44
N LYS A 186 -1.42 -15.14 -4.94
CA LYS A 186 -1.77 -13.81 -5.45
C LYS A 186 -0.60 -12.83 -5.43
N ARG A 187 0.25 -12.91 -4.40
CA ARG A 187 1.48 -12.10 -4.32
C ARG A 187 2.51 -12.52 -5.36
N VAL A 188 2.69 -13.82 -5.56
CA VAL A 188 3.59 -14.34 -6.60
C VAL A 188 3.13 -13.88 -7.98
N GLU A 189 1.84 -14.03 -8.29
CA GLU A 189 1.23 -13.57 -9.54
C GLU A 189 1.49 -12.07 -9.77
N LYS A 190 1.22 -11.23 -8.77
CA LYS A 190 1.47 -9.78 -8.85
C LYS A 190 2.95 -9.45 -9.12
N ARG A 191 3.88 -10.13 -8.44
CA ARG A 191 5.33 -9.94 -8.69
C ARG A 191 5.71 -10.32 -10.12
N VAL A 192 5.11 -11.39 -10.64
CA VAL A 192 5.32 -11.81 -12.04
C VAL A 192 4.77 -10.76 -12.99
N GLU A 193 3.54 -10.28 -12.80
CA GLU A 193 2.94 -9.22 -13.61
C GLU A 193 3.78 -7.93 -13.62
N GLU A 194 4.22 -7.48 -12.45
CA GLU A 194 5.12 -6.32 -12.30
C GLU A 194 6.44 -6.53 -13.06
N SER A 195 7.03 -7.73 -12.99
CA SER A 195 8.26 -8.05 -13.69
C SER A 195 8.10 -8.04 -15.23
N VAL A 196 6.95 -8.50 -15.71
CA VAL A 196 6.59 -8.49 -17.14
C VAL A 196 6.36 -7.05 -17.61
N ALA A 197 5.68 -6.22 -16.82
CA ALA A 197 5.49 -4.80 -17.14
C ALA A 197 6.82 -4.05 -17.25
N ILE A 198 7.74 -4.24 -16.29
CA ILE A 198 9.08 -3.65 -16.32
C ILE A 198 9.87 -4.10 -17.56
N SER A 199 9.73 -5.36 -17.95
CA SER A 199 10.41 -5.91 -19.13
C SER A 199 9.86 -5.34 -20.45
N LYS A 200 8.55 -5.09 -20.53
CA LYS A 200 7.91 -4.42 -21.68
C LYS A 200 8.35 -2.97 -21.82
N ASP A 201 8.47 -2.24 -20.72
CA ASP A 201 8.94 -0.85 -20.75
C ASP A 201 10.40 -0.76 -21.23
N ARG A 202 11.25 -1.71 -20.83
CA ARG A 202 12.65 -1.79 -21.31
C ARG A 202 12.78 -2.19 -22.77
N SER A 203 11.88 -3.03 -23.27
CA SER A 203 11.89 -3.52 -24.66
C SER A 203 11.19 -2.59 -25.64
N ASN A 204 10.67 -1.45 -25.18
CA ASN A 204 10.12 -0.40 -26.03
C ASN A 204 11.15 0.75 -26.17
N PRO A 205 12.19 0.64 -27.04
CA PRO A 205 13.17 1.70 -27.29
C PRO A 205 12.54 2.81 -28.14
N THR A 206 11.55 3.48 -27.56
CA THR A 206 10.80 4.57 -28.19
C THR A 206 10.99 5.84 -27.40
N GLN A 207 12.25 6.18 -27.12
CA GLN A 207 12.65 7.56 -26.88
C GLN A 207 13.30 8.06 -28.19
N PRO A 208 12.60 8.87 -29.00
CA PRO A 208 13.18 9.52 -30.19
C PRO A 208 14.46 10.31 -29.86
N LYS A 209 14.58 10.79 -28.61
CA LYS A 209 15.74 11.51 -28.09
C LYS A 209 17.00 10.64 -28.05
N ASP A 210 16.88 9.35 -27.79
CA ASP A 210 18.03 8.44 -27.77
C ASP A 210 18.49 8.08 -29.18
N LYS A 211 17.57 8.02 -30.15
CA LYS A 211 17.93 7.90 -31.56
C LYS A 211 18.63 9.16 -32.07
N GLU A 212 18.15 10.34 -31.70
CA GLU A 212 18.81 11.61 -32.06
C GLU A 212 20.17 11.77 -31.37
N ALA A 213 20.28 11.40 -30.09
CA ALA A 213 21.55 11.40 -29.35
C ALA A 213 22.54 10.38 -29.95
N ALA A 214 22.10 9.16 -30.25
CA ALA A 214 22.93 8.16 -30.92
C ALA A 214 23.36 8.61 -32.33
N GLN A 215 22.49 9.31 -33.06
CA GLN A 215 22.82 9.87 -34.37
C GLN A 215 23.79 11.06 -34.27
N ARG A 216 23.66 11.91 -33.24
CA ARG A 216 24.63 12.99 -32.93
C ARG A 216 26.00 12.41 -32.58
N VAL A 217 26.07 11.37 -31.73
CA VAL A 217 27.33 10.69 -31.39
C VAL A 217 27.96 10.05 -32.63
N ARG A 218 27.17 9.41 -33.50
CA ARG A 218 27.67 8.86 -34.77
C ARG A 218 28.21 9.95 -35.70
N LYS A 219 27.52 11.09 -35.84
CA LYS A 219 28.00 12.24 -36.63
C LYS A 219 29.29 12.83 -36.05
N HIS A 220 29.37 13.00 -34.73
CA HIS A 220 30.58 13.52 -34.09
C HIS A 220 31.78 12.58 -34.26
N ARG A 221 31.56 11.26 -34.15
CA ARG A 221 32.62 10.26 -34.34
C ARG A 221 33.08 10.15 -35.79
N ALA A 222 32.20 10.37 -36.77
CA ALA A 222 32.59 10.42 -38.17
C ALA A 222 33.48 11.64 -38.50
N ASN A 223 33.24 12.77 -37.83
CA ASN A 223 34.05 13.99 -38.01
C ASN A 223 35.37 13.96 -37.22
N GLN A 224 35.45 13.14 -36.16
CA GLN A 224 36.71 12.81 -35.50
C GLN A 224 37.41 11.68 -36.28
N ARG A 225 37.90 12.00 -37.49
CA ARG A 225 38.86 11.15 -38.17
C ARG A 225 40.04 10.97 -37.20
N PRO A 226 40.38 9.75 -36.78
CA PRO A 226 41.52 9.56 -35.90
C PRO A 226 42.74 10.07 -36.65
N THR A 227 43.30 11.18 -36.19
CA THR A 227 44.65 11.59 -36.57
C THR A 227 45.53 10.41 -36.26
N ARG A 228 46.12 9.84 -37.31
CA ARG A 228 46.99 8.68 -37.27
C ARG A 228 47.91 8.84 -36.05
N PRO A 229 47.88 7.93 -35.06
CA PRO A 229 48.72 8.06 -33.90
C PRO A 229 50.18 8.19 -34.39
N PRO A 230 50.96 9.13 -33.83
CA PRO A 230 52.36 9.26 -34.20
C PRO A 230 53.04 7.90 -34.04
N ALA A 231 53.83 7.53 -35.04
CA ALA A 231 54.53 6.25 -35.08
C ALA A 231 55.23 6.01 -33.72
N ARG A 232 54.94 4.86 -33.10
CA ARG A 232 55.61 4.45 -31.85
C ARG A 232 57.12 4.50 -32.08
N ARG A 233 57.83 5.32 -31.30
CA ARG A 233 59.28 5.22 -31.22
C ARG A 233 59.64 3.81 -30.73
N PRO A 234 60.51 3.08 -31.45
CA PRO A 234 61.03 1.81 -30.97
C PRO A 234 61.87 2.06 -29.71
N GLY A 235 61.55 1.39 -28.60
CA GLY A 235 62.41 1.41 -27.40
C GLY A 235 61.73 1.50 -26.04
N ALA A 236 60.40 1.56 -25.93
CA ALA A 236 59.76 1.53 -24.61
C ALA A 236 59.70 0.09 -24.04
N PRO A 237 60.29 -0.18 -22.87
CA PRO A 237 60.23 -1.49 -22.24
C PRO A 237 58.82 -1.80 -21.72
N PRO A 238 58.42 -3.08 -21.69
CA PRO A 238 57.11 -3.51 -21.20
C PRO A 238 56.97 -3.20 -19.70
N THR A 239 55.94 -2.45 -19.33
CA THR A 239 55.54 -2.28 -17.93
C THR A 239 54.71 -3.49 -17.51
N ASP A 240 55.27 -4.27 -16.59
CA ASP A 240 54.63 -5.44 -15.99
C ASP A 240 53.29 -5.08 -15.35
N SER A 241 52.25 -5.80 -15.79
CA SER A 241 50.91 -5.70 -15.27
C SER A 241 50.84 -6.44 -13.93
N VAL A 242 50.94 -5.70 -12.83
CA VAL A 242 50.73 -6.22 -11.47
C VAL A 242 49.26 -6.58 -11.31
N LEU A 243 48.96 -7.88 -11.43
CA LEU A 243 47.71 -8.50 -11.03
C LEU A 243 47.57 -8.38 -9.50
N GLY A 244 46.85 -7.35 -9.05
CA GLY A 244 46.47 -7.17 -7.66
C GLY A 244 45.50 -8.27 -7.22
N ASN A 245 46.02 -9.27 -6.51
CA ASN A 245 45.25 -10.24 -5.74
C ASN A 245 44.36 -9.50 -4.73
N ARG A 246 43.05 -9.52 -4.95
CA ARG A 246 42.07 -9.09 -3.95
C ARG A 246 41.87 -10.24 -2.95
N PRO A 247 42.06 -10.01 -1.64
CA PRO A 247 41.79 -11.04 -0.63
C PRO A 247 40.27 -11.31 -0.56
N LEU A 248 39.94 -12.61 -0.56
CA LEU A 248 38.59 -13.10 -0.33
C LEU A 248 38.15 -12.74 1.10
N ARG A 249 36.97 -12.12 1.23
CA ARG A 249 36.36 -11.83 2.54
C ARG A 249 35.97 -13.14 3.24
N PRO A 250 36.23 -13.28 4.56
CA PRO A 250 35.80 -14.45 5.30
C PRO A 250 34.27 -14.51 5.44
N TYR A 251 33.75 -15.72 5.28
CA TYR A 251 32.35 -16.08 5.42
C TYR A 251 31.99 -16.07 6.92
N ILE A 252 31.09 -15.17 7.34
CA ILE A 252 30.59 -15.13 8.72
C ILE A 252 29.42 -16.11 8.82
N SER A 253 29.65 -17.26 9.45
CA SER A 253 28.59 -18.21 9.80
C SER A 253 27.76 -17.64 10.95
N PHE A 254 26.47 -17.40 10.69
CA PHE A 254 25.49 -17.11 11.74
C PHE A 254 24.97 -18.41 12.33
N GLU A 255 25.33 -18.71 13.58
CA GLU A 255 24.65 -19.75 14.35
C GLU A 255 23.25 -19.25 14.76
N PRO A 256 22.20 -20.07 14.60
CA PRO A 256 20.86 -19.73 15.06
C PRO A 256 20.80 -19.75 16.59
N PRO A 257 20.04 -18.81 17.21
CA PRO A 257 19.93 -18.75 18.67
C PRO A 257 19.20 -19.99 19.23
N PRO A 258 19.54 -20.42 20.46
CA PRO A 258 18.94 -21.59 21.08
C PRO A 258 17.45 -21.35 21.40
N LEU A 259 16.63 -22.34 21.08
CA LEU A 259 15.21 -22.38 21.41
C LEU A 259 15.04 -22.47 22.94
N GLY A 260 14.65 -21.36 23.55
CA GLY A 260 14.30 -21.29 24.97
C GLY A 260 13.09 -22.16 25.29
N ARG A 261 13.25 -23.05 26.28
CA ARG A 261 12.16 -23.87 26.83
C ARG A 261 11.18 -22.96 27.58
N TYR A 262 9.95 -22.87 27.09
CA TYR A 262 8.84 -22.29 27.84
C TYR A 262 8.36 -23.31 28.88
N THR A 263 8.59 -23.00 30.16
CA THR A 263 7.89 -23.66 31.27
C THR A 263 6.55 -22.98 31.47
N SER A 264 5.48 -23.75 31.28
CA SER A 264 4.10 -23.38 31.59
C SER A 264 3.88 -23.28 33.10
N ALA A 265 3.31 -22.15 33.53
CA ALA A 265 2.64 -21.97 34.82
C ALA A 265 1.14 -21.80 34.57
#